data_AF-A0A536RES3-F1
#
_entry.id   AF-A0A536RES3-F1
#
_cell.length_a   1.000
_cell.length_b   1.000
_cell.length_c   1.000
_cell.angle_alpha   90.00
_cell.angle_beta   90.00
_cell.angle_gamma   90.00
#
_symmetry.space_group_name_H-M   'P 1'
#
loop_
_entity.id
_entity.type
_entity.pdbx_description
1 polymer ?
#
loop_
_entity_poly.entity_id
_entity_poly.type
_entity_poly.pdbx_seq_one_letter_code
_entity_poly.pdbx_strand_id
1 'polypeptide(L)'
;MRVVSLVPAATEIVYAIGAIDELVAVTHDDDYPPTVRVLPSVTRSTIPHGASARDIDRQVREAGSRGESTFHLDEQALRDARPDVILGQTLCAVCAITLDQIPAHLPRVPQVVGLDASSIAGMFEDVRRIGAALGRAGDADRLIGRLESRLATIEAQVAGLPRPRVACLEWLDPLFNAGHWVPEQVRIAGGDDVLGTAGARSREIAWDDVTAARAEFVIAMPCGWDAERAAVEAARLGSVGDARVLGVDGAAFFSRPGPRLVDGVELLASIFHPNAVSAPDGAIAVPVSI
;
A
#
# COMPACT_ATOMS: atom_id res chain seq x y z
N MET A 1 15.85 -20.84 0.35
CA MET A 1 16.71 -19.64 0.43
C MET A 1 16.44 -18.94 1.76
N ARG A 2 17.28 -18.00 2.21
CA ARG A 2 16.99 -17.13 3.37
C ARG A 2 16.64 -15.73 2.86
N VAL A 3 15.35 -15.41 2.87
CA VAL A 3 14.82 -14.15 2.35
C VAL A 3 14.52 -13.21 3.52
N VAL A 4 14.99 -11.98 3.42
CA VAL A 4 14.58 -10.90 4.30
C VAL A 4 13.78 -9.89 3.50
N SER A 5 12.60 -9.54 4.01
CA SER A 5 11.74 -8.51 3.44
C SER A 5 11.87 -7.22 4.24
N LEU A 6 12.15 -6.12 3.56
CA LEU A 6 12.23 -4.76 4.11
C LEU A 6 11.04 -3.89 3.68
N VAL A 7 10.01 -4.48 3.08
CA VAL A 7 8.77 -3.79 2.69
C VAL A 7 7.59 -4.76 2.69
N PRO A 8 6.44 -4.43 3.31
CA PRO A 8 5.32 -5.36 3.40
C PRO A 8 4.83 -5.94 2.07
N ALA A 9 4.81 -5.14 1.00
CA ALA A 9 4.43 -5.61 -0.33
C ALA A 9 5.29 -6.80 -0.81
N ALA A 10 6.59 -6.81 -0.50
CA ALA A 10 7.47 -7.91 -0.87
C ALA A 10 7.11 -9.19 -0.12
N THR A 11 6.79 -9.10 1.16
CA THR A 11 6.34 -10.23 1.99
C THR A 11 5.08 -10.85 1.42
N GLU A 12 4.10 -10.02 1.03
CA GLU A 12 2.85 -10.49 0.45
C GLU A 12 3.08 -11.19 -0.90
N ILE A 13 4.00 -10.69 -1.72
CA ILE A 13 4.39 -11.34 -2.97
C ILE A 13 5.06 -12.69 -2.70
N VAL A 14 6.02 -12.75 -1.77
CA VAL A 14 6.71 -14.00 -1.37
C VAL A 14 5.71 -15.05 -0.89
N TYR A 15 4.72 -14.63 -0.09
CA TYR A 15 3.62 -15.50 0.30
C TYR A 15 2.80 -15.99 -0.91
N ALA A 16 2.37 -15.07 -1.77
CA ALA A 16 1.47 -15.36 -2.89
C ALA A 16 2.10 -16.25 -3.97
N ILE A 17 3.43 -16.28 -4.08
CA ILE A 17 4.17 -17.20 -4.96
C ILE A 17 4.59 -18.51 -4.27
N GLY A 18 4.13 -18.76 -3.04
CA GLY A 18 4.36 -20.01 -2.31
C GLY A 18 5.78 -20.17 -1.76
N ALA A 19 6.46 -19.06 -1.45
CA ALA A 19 7.83 -19.05 -0.93
C ALA A 19 7.91 -18.57 0.54
N ILE A 20 6.81 -18.66 1.29
CA ILE A 20 6.72 -18.15 2.67
C ILE A 20 7.73 -18.81 3.63
N ASP A 21 8.02 -20.10 3.44
CA ASP A 21 8.98 -20.85 4.27
C ASP A 21 10.44 -20.38 4.08
N GLU A 22 10.70 -19.59 3.03
CA GLU A 22 12.01 -19.00 2.76
C GLU A 22 12.20 -17.65 3.47
N LEU A 23 11.12 -17.07 4.00
CA LEU A 23 11.13 -15.79 4.69
C LEU A 23 11.61 -15.96 6.13
N VAL A 24 12.75 -15.35 6.46
CA VAL A 24 13.41 -15.50 7.77
C VAL A 24 13.33 -14.26 8.64
N ALA A 25 13.04 -13.10 8.05
CA ALA A 25 12.79 -11.86 8.77
C ALA A 25 12.01 -10.86 7.91
N VAL A 26 11.30 -9.96 8.58
CA VAL A 26 10.34 -9.03 7.96
C VAL A 26 10.47 -7.63 8.57
N THR A 27 9.61 -6.70 8.16
CA THR A 27 9.47 -5.40 8.81
C THR A 27 8.55 -5.48 10.04
N HIS A 28 8.54 -4.42 10.85
CA HIS A 28 7.59 -4.27 11.96
C HIS A 28 6.15 -4.03 11.49
N ASP A 29 5.95 -3.64 10.22
CA ASP A 29 4.64 -3.40 9.61
C ASP A 29 4.09 -4.62 8.86
N ASP A 30 4.84 -5.72 8.82
CA ASP A 30 4.41 -6.97 8.19
C ASP A 30 3.33 -7.68 9.02
N ASP A 31 2.12 -7.68 8.47
CA ASP A 31 0.92 -8.17 9.14
C ASP A 31 0.16 -9.24 8.35
N TYR A 32 0.56 -9.48 7.10
CA TYR A 32 -0.10 -10.39 6.17
C TYR A 32 0.92 -11.24 5.38
N PRO A 33 0.67 -12.55 5.22
CA PRO A 33 -0.37 -13.34 5.88
C PRO A 33 -0.14 -13.35 7.41
N PRO A 34 -1.15 -13.63 8.25
CA PRO A 34 -1.02 -13.55 9.71
C PRO A 34 0.16 -14.35 10.29
N THR A 35 0.61 -15.40 9.60
CA THR A 35 1.77 -16.21 9.96
C THR A 35 3.10 -15.46 9.94
N VAL A 36 3.23 -14.30 9.28
CA VAL A 36 4.50 -13.55 9.28
C VAL A 36 4.75 -12.79 10.58
N ARG A 37 3.70 -12.57 11.38
CA ARG A 37 3.79 -11.82 12.65
C ARG A 37 4.67 -12.49 13.70
N VAL A 38 4.96 -13.78 13.55
CA VAL A 38 5.86 -14.52 14.44
C VAL A 38 7.32 -14.50 13.97
N LEU A 39 7.59 -13.99 12.77
CA LEU A 39 8.95 -13.85 12.26
C LEU A 39 9.67 -12.68 12.95
N PRO A 40 11.00 -12.74 13.10
CA PRO A 40 11.78 -11.61 13.59
C PRO A 40 11.57 -10.37 12.70
N SER A 41 11.34 -9.21 13.34
CA SER A 41 11.42 -7.93 12.64
C SER A 41 12.86 -7.44 12.59
N VAL A 42 13.31 -6.98 11.43
CA VAL A 42 14.60 -6.31 11.22
C VAL A 42 14.46 -4.79 11.11
N THR A 43 13.28 -4.24 11.36
CA THR A 43 13.05 -2.79 11.35
C THR A 43 12.24 -2.33 12.55
N ARG A 44 12.32 -1.05 12.86
CA ARG A 44 11.50 -0.39 13.88
C ARG A 44 11.08 1.00 13.43
N SER A 45 9.97 1.49 13.95
CA SER A 45 9.53 2.87 13.81
C SER A 45 9.74 3.64 15.12
N THR A 46 10.10 4.91 15.01
CA THR A 46 10.09 5.86 16.15
C THR A 46 8.73 6.50 16.36
N ILE A 47 7.79 6.32 15.43
CA ILE A 47 6.45 6.89 15.48
C ILE A 47 5.65 6.14 16.54
N PRO A 48 5.12 6.84 17.57
CA PRO A 48 4.31 6.19 18.61
C PRO A 48 3.06 5.53 18.02
N HIS A 49 2.72 4.35 18.53
CA HIS A 49 1.44 3.72 18.23
C HIS A 49 0.29 4.65 18.62
N GLY A 50 -0.69 4.80 17.73
CA GLY A 50 -1.86 5.66 17.95
C GLY A 50 -1.63 7.16 17.72
N ALA A 51 -0.46 7.59 17.23
CA ALA A 51 -0.25 8.99 16.85
C ALA A 51 -1.28 9.49 15.82
N SER A 52 -1.71 10.75 15.94
CA SER A 52 -2.63 11.38 14.98
C SER A 52 -1.95 11.65 13.64
N ALA A 53 -2.70 11.83 12.54
CA ALA A 53 -2.11 12.18 11.24
C ALA A 53 -1.14 13.38 11.33
N ARG A 54 -1.55 14.43 12.06
CA ARG A 54 -0.74 15.64 12.28
C ARG A 54 0.54 15.37 13.07
N ASP A 55 0.47 14.57 14.12
CA ASP A 55 1.66 14.24 14.93
C ASP A 55 2.64 13.36 14.16
N ILE A 56 2.13 12.46 13.31
CA ILE A 56 2.94 11.65 12.40
C ILE A 56 3.63 12.57 11.39
N ASP A 57 2.90 13.49 10.74
CA ASP A 57 3.45 14.40 9.73
C ASP A 57 4.54 15.29 10.32
N ARG A 58 4.29 15.86 11.51
CA ARG A 58 5.30 16.65 12.23
C ARG A 58 6.58 15.84 12.45
N GLN A 59 6.48 14.62 12.98
CA GLN A 59 7.66 13.79 13.26
C GLN A 59 8.41 13.41 12.00
N VAL A 60 7.68 13.06 10.93
CA VAL A 60 8.24 12.73 9.62
C VAL A 60 9.00 13.92 9.03
N ARG A 61 8.41 15.12 9.04
CA ARG A 61 9.06 16.34 8.55
C ARG A 61 10.26 16.74 9.39
N GLU A 62 10.15 16.63 10.72
CA GLU A 62 11.24 16.91 11.64
C GLU A 62 12.42 15.96 11.40
N ALA A 63 12.19 14.65 11.26
CA ALA A 63 13.22 13.68 10.93
C ALA A 63 13.87 13.99 9.57
N GLY A 64 13.06 14.22 8.54
CA GLY A 64 13.53 14.58 7.21
C GLY A 64 14.37 15.86 7.18
N SER A 65 14.00 16.88 7.98
CA SER A 65 14.78 18.12 8.09
C SER A 65 16.17 17.93 8.69
N ARG A 66 16.38 16.84 9.45
CA ARG A 66 17.67 16.43 10.02
C ARG A 66 18.42 15.42 9.14
N GLY A 67 17.85 15.02 7.99
CA GLY A 67 18.38 13.93 7.18
C GLY A 67 18.24 12.55 7.82
N GLU A 68 17.33 12.42 8.80
CA GLU A 68 17.01 11.17 9.49
C GLU A 68 15.73 10.54 8.91
N SER A 69 15.53 9.25 9.17
CA SER A 69 14.27 8.54 8.88
C SER A 69 13.55 8.21 10.18
N THR A 70 12.21 8.17 10.15
CA THR A 70 11.40 7.62 11.26
C THR A 70 11.44 6.10 11.32
N PHE A 71 12.02 5.46 10.30
CA PHE A 71 12.20 4.03 10.17
C PHE A 71 13.68 3.67 10.27
N HIS A 72 13.99 2.70 11.12
CA HIS A 72 15.36 2.27 11.37
C HIS A 72 15.53 0.78 11.13
N LEU A 73 16.61 0.44 10.44
CA LEU A 73 17.06 -0.93 10.26
C LEU A 73 17.77 -1.41 11.54
N ASP A 74 17.41 -2.58 12.02
CA ASP A 74 18.18 -3.31 13.02
C ASP A 74 19.27 -4.11 12.30
N GLU A 75 20.47 -3.51 12.23
CA GLU A 75 21.59 -4.14 11.55
C GLU A 75 22.01 -5.47 12.17
N GLN A 76 21.89 -5.62 13.49
CA GLN A 76 22.29 -6.84 14.17
C GLN A 76 21.31 -7.96 13.81
N ALA A 77 20.01 -7.69 13.90
CA ALA A 77 18.98 -8.62 13.48
C ALA A 77 19.13 -9.01 11.99
N LEU A 78 19.45 -8.05 11.11
CA LEU A 78 19.71 -8.34 9.69
C LEU A 78 20.94 -9.25 9.50
N ARG A 79 22.04 -9.01 10.22
CA ARG A 79 23.24 -9.86 10.19
C ARG A 79 22.94 -11.27 10.69
N ASP A 80 22.20 -11.39 11.78
CA ASP A 80 21.81 -12.66 12.38
C ASP A 80 20.84 -13.45 11.49
N ALA A 81 20.00 -12.74 10.73
CA ALA A 81 19.14 -13.32 9.71
C ALA A 81 19.92 -13.93 8.54
N ARG A 82 21.20 -13.58 8.33
CA ARG A 82 22.07 -14.17 7.29
C ARG A 82 21.36 -14.32 5.93
N PRO A 83 20.86 -13.22 5.33
CA PRO A 83 20.07 -13.29 4.11
C PRO A 83 20.89 -13.78 2.91
N ASP A 84 20.24 -14.56 2.06
CA ASP A 84 20.66 -14.82 0.68
C ASP A 84 20.08 -13.76 -0.26
N VAL A 85 18.86 -13.29 0.04
CA VAL A 85 18.13 -12.27 -0.72
C VAL A 85 17.55 -11.24 0.25
N ILE A 86 17.69 -9.97 -0.09
CA ILE A 86 17.00 -8.85 0.57
C ILE A 86 16.05 -8.23 -0.45
N LEU A 87 14.77 -8.16 -0.09
CA LEU A 87 13.75 -7.47 -0.86
C LEU A 87 13.48 -6.11 -0.20
N GLY A 88 13.59 -5.02 -0.95
CA GLY A 88 13.33 -3.68 -0.43
C GLY A 88 12.77 -2.77 -1.51
N GLN A 89 12.44 -1.53 -1.16
CA GLN A 89 11.85 -0.59 -2.11
C GLN A 89 12.75 0.61 -2.41
N THR A 90 12.46 1.29 -3.52
CA THR A 90 13.09 2.57 -3.90
C THR A 90 12.07 3.71 -4.04
N LEU A 91 10.80 3.48 -3.70
CA LEU A 91 9.71 4.42 -3.98
C LEU A 91 9.59 5.56 -2.95
N CYS A 92 9.54 5.23 -1.65
CA CYS A 92 9.35 6.17 -0.56
C CYS A 92 10.56 6.15 0.40
N ALA A 93 11.37 7.21 0.35
CA ALA A 93 12.52 7.39 1.26
C ALA A 93 12.11 7.86 2.68
N VAL A 94 10.83 8.17 2.86
CA VAL A 94 10.28 8.73 4.10
C VAL A 94 9.70 7.63 4.98
N CYS A 95 9.02 6.67 4.36
CA CYS A 95 8.11 5.74 5.02
C CYS A 95 8.56 4.28 4.98
N ALA A 96 9.76 3.99 4.48
CA ALA A 96 10.37 2.68 4.61
C ALA A 96 11.90 2.77 4.60
N ILE A 97 12.53 1.62 4.83
CA ILE A 97 13.97 1.46 4.66
C ILE A 97 14.31 1.45 3.17
N THR A 98 15.22 2.34 2.76
CA THR A 98 15.75 2.38 1.40
C THR A 98 17.01 1.52 1.28
N LEU A 99 17.31 1.06 0.06
CA LEU A 99 18.39 0.10 -0.18
C LEU A 99 19.79 0.61 0.19
N ASP A 100 19.99 1.93 0.20
CA ASP A 100 21.24 2.59 0.62
C ASP A 100 21.49 2.50 2.14
N GLN A 101 20.47 2.15 2.92
CA GLN A 101 20.59 1.92 4.37
C GLN A 101 21.05 0.48 4.70
N ILE A 102 21.17 -0.40 3.70
CA ILE A 102 21.67 -1.77 3.91
C ILE A 102 23.19 -1.71 4.19
N PRO A 103 23.69 -2.33 5.29
CA PRO A 103 25.10 -2.28 5.63
C PRO A 103 25.99 -2.83 4.51
N ALA A 104 27.03 -2.08 4.14
CA ALA A 104 27.97 -2.46 3.08
C ALA A 104 28.73 -3.77 3.34
N HIS A 105 28.82 -4.20 4.60
CA HIS A 105 29.51 -5.41 5.01
C HIS A 105 28.57 -6.34 5.77
N LEU A 106 27.92 -7.26 5.05
CA LEU A 106 27.25 -8.41 5.64
C LEU A 106 28.17 -9.64 5.57
N PRO A 107 28.06 -10.61 6.50
CA PRO A 107 28.90 -11.82 6.52
C PRO A 107 28.86 -12.62 5.21
N ARG A 108 27.73 -12.53 4.49
CA ARG A 108 27.54 -13.01 3.14
C ARG A 108 26.89 -11.88 2.35
N VAL A 109 27.30 -11.66 1.10
CA VAL A 109 26.70 -10.66 0.22
C VAL A 109 25.37 -11.22 -0.31
N PRO A 110 24.21 -10.66 0.10
CA PRO A 110 22.92 -11.07 -0.43
C PRO A 110 22.71 -10.48 -1.82
N GLN A 111 21.85 -11.12 -2.62
CA GLN A 111 21.25 -10.46 -3.75
C GLN A 111 20.22 -9.44 -3.22
N VAL A 112 20.31 -8.19 -3.66
CA VAL A 112 19.35 -7.14 -3.31
C VAL A 112 18.40 -6.94 -4.48
N VAL A 113 17.09 -7.03 -4.22
CA VAL A 113 16.03 -6.79 -5.20
C VAL A 113 15.28 -5.53 -4.80
N GLY A 114 15.38 -4.51 -5.65
CA GLY A 114 14.64 -3.26 -5.49
C GLY A 114 13.27 -3.32 -6.16
N LEU A 115 12.26 -2.86 -5.43
CA LEU A 115 10.88 -2.73 -5.87
C LEU A 115 10.53 -1.26 -6.07
N ASP A 116 9.92 -0.94 -7.20
CA ASP A 116 9.69 0.44 -7.64
C ASP A 116 8.33 0.66 -8.29
N ALA A 117 7.39 -0.29 -8.12
CA ALA A 117 6.05 -0.20 -8.66
C ALA A 117 5.38 1.15 -8.35
N SER A 118 4.96 1.84 -9.40
CA SER A 118 4.14 3.06 -9.36
C SER A 118 2.80 2.89 -10.07
N SER A 119 2.50 1.68 -10.54
CA SER A 119 1.30 1.26 -11.27
C SER A 119 1.02 -0.22 -11.01
N ILE A 120 -0.16 -0.72 -11.37
CA ILE A 120 -0.50 -2.15 -11.28
C ILE A 120 0.42 -2.98 -12.19
N ALA A 121 0.71 -2.49 -13.40
CA ALA A 121 1.67 -3.14 -14.28
C ALA A 121 3.08 -3.19 -13.68
N GLY A 122 3.49 -2.12 -12.98
CA GLY A 122 4.73 -2.09 -12.21
C GLY A 122 4.74 -3.12 -11.07
N MET A 123 3.63 -3.29 -10.36
CA MET A 123 3.49 -4.34 -9.34
C MET A 123 3.67 -5.74 -9.93
N PHE A 124 3.13 -6.01 -11.12
CA PHE A 124 3.38 -7.29 -11.80
C PHE A 124 4.86 -7.49 -12.17
N GLU A 125 5.56 -6.42 -12.54
CA GLU A 125 7.00 -6.50 -12.79
C GLU A 125 7.79 -6.80 -11.50
N ASP A 126 7.41 -6.19 -10.38
CA ASP A 126 7.97 -6.51 -9.07
C ASP A 126 7.72 -7.98 -8.67
N VAL A 127 6.53 -8.52 -8.97
CA VAL A 127 6.22 -9.95 -8.82
C VAL A 127 7.17 -10.82 -9.66
N ARG A 128 7.46 -10.44 -10.91
CA ARG A 128 8.40 -11.17 -11.77
C ARG A 128 9.84 -11.09 -11.24
N ARG A 129 10.28 -9.93 -10.78
CA ARG A 129 11.64 -9.74 -10.20
C ARG A 129 11.84 -10.62 -8.97
N ILE A 130 10.88 -10.63 -8.05
CA ILE A 130 10.92 -11.51 -6.87
C ILE A 130 10.87 -12.98 -7.31
N GLY A 131 9.97 -13.34 -8.22
CA GLY A 131 9.88 -14.68 -8.78
C GLY A 131 11.21 -15.16 -9.36
N ALA A 132 11.89 -14.34 -10.16
CA ALA A 132 13.19 -14.66 -10.72
C ALA A 132 14.27 -14.83 -9.65
N ALA A 133 14.35 -13.90 -8.69
CA ALA A 133 15.34 -13.94 -7.60
C ALA A 133 15.20 -15.18 -6.71
N LEU A 134 13.97 -15.67 -6.51
CA LEU A 134 13.68 -16.83 -5.68
C LEU A 134 13.60 -18.14 -6.47
N GLY A 135 13.85 -18.14 -7.78
CA GLY A 135 13.73 -19.35 -8.62
C GLY A 135 12.29 -19.83 -8.81
N ARG A 136 11.33 -18.91 -8.72
CA ARG A 136 9.87 -19.10 -8.68
C ARG A 136 9.15 -18.43 -9.86
N ALA A 137 9.81 -18.25 -11.00
CA ALA A 137 9.25 -17.54 -12.16
C ALA A 137 7.89 -18.09 -12.61
N GLY A 138 7.73 -19.42 -12.65
CA GLY A 138 6.45 -20.03 -13.02
C GLY A 138 5.33 -19.80 -11.99
N ASP A 139 5.64 -19.66 -10.70
CA ASP A 139 4.67 -19.29 -9.67
C ASP A 139 4.26 -17.82 -9.80
N ALA A 140 5.23 -16.94 -10.09
CA ALA A 140 5.00 -15.52 -10.37
C ALA A 140 4.08 -15.32 -11.58
N ASP A 141 4.34 -15.99 -12.71
CA ASP A 141 3.48 -15.91 -13.90
C ASP A 141 2.06 -16.41 -13.63
N ARG A 142 1.92 -17.51 -12.87
CA ARG A 142 0.60 -18.00 -12.44
C ARG A 142 -0.13 -17.01 -11.55
N LEU A 143 0.58 -16.34 -10.64
CA LEU A 143 0.00 -15.31 -9.78
C LEU A 143 -0.48 -14.13 -10.61
N ILE A 144 0.36 -13.61 -11.51
CA ILE A 144 0.02 -12.49 -12.39
C ILE A 144 -1.22 -12.82 -13.22
N GLY A 145 -1.27 -13.98 -13.89
CA GLY A 145 -2.42 -14.37 -14.70
C GLY A 145 -3.74 -14.45 -13.91
N ARG A 146 -3.69 -14.87 -12.62
CA ARG A 146 -4.87 -14.82 -11.73
C ARG A 146 -5.30 -13.40 -11.42
N LEU A 147 -4.34 -12.53 -11.09
CA LEU A 147 -4.61 -11.12 -10.76
C LEU A 147 -5.17 -10.36 -11.97
N GLU A 148 -4.59 -10.54 -13.16
CA GLU A 148 -5.09 -9.99 -14.42
C GLU A 148 -6.52 -10.45 -14.72
N SER A 149 -6.82 -11.73 -14.52
CA SER A 149 -8.17 -12.29 -14.75
C SER A 149 -9.22 -11.68 -13.81
N ARG A 150 -8.86 -11.43 -12.55
CA ARG A 150 -9.72 -10.74 -11.57
C ARG A 150 -10.00 -9.31 -11.98
N LEU A 151 -8.97 -8.56 -12.37
CA LEU A 151 -9.12 -7.18 -12.86
C LEU A 151 -10.01 -7.11 -14.10
N ALA A 152 -9.79 -7.99 -15.08
CA ALA A 152 -10.63 -8.07 -16.29
C ALA A 152 -12.09 -8.41 -15.97
N THR A 153 -12.33 -9.23 -14.94
CA THR A 153 -13.69 -9.53 -14.47
C THR A 153 -14.38 -8.28 -13.93
N ILE A 154 -13.68 -7.48 -13.10
CA ILE A 154 -14.21 -6.22 -12.59
C ILE A 154 -14.48 -5.23 -13.73
N GLU A 155 -13.54 -5.02 -14.64
CA GLU A 155 -13.74 -4.11 -15.77
C GLU A 155 -14.97 -4.49 -16.60
N ALA A 156 -15.20 -5.79 -16.81
CA ALA A 156 -16.37 -6.29 -17.53
C ALA A 156 -17.68 -6.07 -16.75
N GLN A 157 -17.68 -6.25 -15.43
CA GLN A 157 -18.86 -6.06 -14.57
C GLN A 157 -19.30 -4.60 -14.48
N VAL A 158 -18.35 -3.66 -14.50
CA VAL A 158 -18.63 -2.22 -14.40
C VAL A 158 -18.69 -1.52 -15.76
N ALA A 159 -18.51 -2.26 -16.85
CA ALA A 159 -18.54 -1.72 -18.21
C ALA A 159 -19.89 -1.07 -18.52
N GLY A 160 -19.86 0.20 -18.93
CA GLY A 160 -21.06 0.97 -19.29
C GLY A 160 -21.86 1.51 -18.12
N LEU A 161 -21.46 1.25 -16.87
CA LEU A 161 -22.05 1.89 -15.69
C LEU A 161 -21.58 3.35 -15.57
N PRO A 162 -22.39 4.25 -14.95
CA PRO A 162 -21.98 5.62 -14.66
C PRO A 162 -20.72 5.63 -13.79
N ARG A 163 -19.76 6.52 -14.09
CA ARG A 163 -18.51 6.57 -13.34
C ARG A 163 -18.58 7.66 -12.28
N PRO A 164 -18.70 7.34 -10.98
CA PRO A 164 -18.79 8.37 -9.97
C PRO A 164 -17.47 9.12 -9.84
N ARG A 165 -17.55 10.39 -9.44
CA ARG A 165 -16.38 11.21 -9.10
C ARG A 165 -15.84 10.83 -7.72
N VAL A 166 -14.56 10.51 -7.62
CA VAL A 166 -13.96 9.96 -6.39
C VAL A 166 -12.76 10.81 -5.96
N ALA A 167 -12.78 11.29 -4.72
CA ALA A 167 -11.63 11.91 -4.08
C ALA A 167 -10.93 10.89 -3.18
N CYS A 168 -9.72 10.48 -3.53
CA CYS A 168 -8.92 9.56 -2.72
C CYS A 168 -7.89 10.33 -1.88
N LEU A 169 -7.92 10.11 -0.55
CA LEU A 169 -7.05 10.78 0.41
C LEU A 169 -6.21 9.74 1.16
N GLU A 170 -4.89 9.76 0.95
CA GLU A 170 -3.93 8.85 1.60
C GLU A 170 -3.27 9.46 2.84
N TRP A 171 -3.52 10.74 3.11
CA TRP A 171 -3.16 11.43 4.35
C TRP A 171 -4.20 12.50 4.65
N LEU A 172 -4.59 12.63 5.92
CA LEU A 172 -5.74 13.46 6.30
C LEU A 172 -5.36 14.79 6.95
N ASP A 173 -4.14 14.91 7.50
CA ASP A 173 -3.66 16.16 8.12
C ASP A 173 -2.11 16.27 8.07
N PRO A 174 -1.55 17.11 7.18
CA PRO A 174 -2.23 17.88 6.13
C PRO A 174 -2.75 16.96 5.01
N LEU A 175 -3.63 17.45 4.14
CA LEU A 175 -4.28 16.60 3.14
C LEU A 175 -3.31 16.21 2.03
N PHE A 176 -3.26 14.92 1.70
CA PHE A 176 -2.63 14.42 0.48
C PHE A 176 -3.62 13.66 -0.37
N ASN A 177 -3.61 13.91 -1.67
CA ASN A 177 -4.30 13.04 -2.62
C ASN A 177 -3.58 11.70 -2.74
N ALA A 178 -4.30 10.66 -3.19
CA ALA A 178 -3.69 9.39 -3.52
C ALA A 178 -3.06 9.41 -4.93
N GLY A 179 -1.82 8.92 -5.03
CA GLY A 179 -1.05 8.85 -6.28
C GLY A 179 -0.81 7.43 -6.79
N HIS A 180 0.23 7.29 -7.60
CA HIS A 180 0.75 6.04 -8.13
C HIS A 180 -0.34 5.18 -8.79
N TRP A 181 -0.62 4.00 -8.22
CA TRP A 181 -1.58 3.05 -8.74
C TRP A 181 -3.03 3.36 -8.32
N VAL A 182 -3.27 4.23 -7.32
CA VAL A 182 -4.64 4.46 -6.81
C VAL A 182 -5.60 5.03 -7.89
N PRO A 183 -5.21 6.03 -8.70
CA PRO A 183 -6.07 6.48 -9.79
C PRO A 183 -6.37 5.38 -10.83
N GLU A 184 -5.43 4.45 -11.04
CA GLU A 184 -5.65 3.28 -11.89
C GLU A 184 -6.65 2.32 -11.24
N GLN A 185 -6.56 2.07 -9.93
CA GLN A 185 -7.53 1.25 -9.20
C GLN A 185 -8.95 1.81 -9.31
N VAL A 186 -9.11 3.11 -9.07
CA VAL A 186 -10.40 3.82 -9.20
C VAL A 186 -10.95 3.68 -10.63
N ARG A 187 -10.08 3.83 -11.63
CA ARG A 187 -10.48 3.71 -13.04
C ARG A 187 -11.05 2.32 -13.34
N ILE A 188 -10.32 1.27 -12.95
CA ILE A 188 -10.68 -0.15 -13.15
C ILE A 188 -11.98 -0.48 -12.40
N ALA A 189 -12.13 0.04 -11.18
CA ALA A 189 -13.32 -0.12 -10.35
C ALA A 189 -14.57 0.59 -10.90
N GLY A 190 -14.45 1.32 -12.02
CA GLY A 190 -15.58 1.99 -12.66
C GLY A 190 -15.88 3.37 -12.08
N GLY A 191 -14.92 4.06 -11.45
CA GLY A 191 -15.03 5.46 -11.01
C GLY A 191 -13.96 6.36 -11.61
N ASP A 192 -14.03 7.66 -11.37
CA ASP A 192 -13.07 8.65 -11.86
C ASP A 192 -12.41 9.38 -10.69
N ASP A 193 -11.10 9.19 -10.50
CA ASP A 193 -10.33 9.93 -9.51
C ASP A 193 -10.19 11.40 -9.94
N VAL A 194 -10.69 12.31 -9.10
CA VAL A 194 -10.74 13.75 -9.39
C VAL A 194 -9.62 14.55 -8.74
N LEU A 195 -8.72 13.91 -7.99
CA LEU A 195 -7.59 14.57 -7.31
C LEU A 195 -6.23 13.99 -7.76
N GLY A 196 -6.16 12.68 -7.96
CA GLY A 196 -4.97 11.91 -8.31
C GLY A 196 -4.58 11.97 -9.79
N THR A 197 -3.38 11.47 -10.09
CA THR A 197 -2.92 11.24 -11.47
C THR A 197 -2.17 9.92 -11.51
N ALA A 198 -2.59 9.00 -12.40
CA ALA A 198 -2.01 7.67 -12.47
C ALA A 198 -0.48 7.73 -12.71
N GLY A 199 0.28 6.95 -11.94
CA GLY A 199 1.73 6.89 -11.96
C GLY A 199 2.45 8.09 -11.31
N ALA A 200 1.76 9.19 -11.02
CA ALA A 200 2.35 10.36 -10.39
C ALA A 200 2.39 10.22 -8.87
N ARG A 201 3.39 10.81 -8.21
CA ARG A 201 3.44 10.83 -6.75
C ARG A 201 2.26 11.60 -6.16
N SER A 202 1.85 11.16 -4.99
CA SER A 202 0.96 11.89 -4.09
C SER A 202 1.55 13.25 -3.74
N ARG A 203 0.66 14.24 -3.57
CA ARG A 203 1.03 15.62 -3.26
C ARG A 203 0.11 16.17 -2.19
N GLU A 204 0.65 17.10 -1.42
CA GLU A 204 -0.14 17.90 -0.49
C GLU A 204 -1.16 18.73 -1.30
N ILE A 205 -2.41 18.76 -0.83
CA ILE A 205 -3.52 19.49 -1.46
C ILE A 205 -4.22 20.37 -0.42
N ALA A 206 -4.90 21.41 -0.89
CA ALA A 206 -5.72 22.24 -0.03
C ALA A 206 -7.11 21.64 0.17
N TRP A 207 -7.79 22.02 1.26
CA TRP A 207 -9.19 21.67 1.46
C TRP A 207 -10.10 22.20 0.33
N ASP A 208 -9.76 23.38 -0.22
CA ASP A 208 -10.46 23.97 -1.34
C ASP A 208 -10.38 23.08 -2.60
N ASP A 209 -9.29 22.33 -2.80
CA ASP A 209 -9.17 21.37 -3.91
C ASP A 209 -10.18 20.22 -3.74
N VAL A 210 -10.33 19.71 -2.51
CA VAL A 210 -11.27 18.62 -2.18
C VAL A 210 -12.72 19.06 -2.41
N THR A 211 -13.08 20.27 -1.97
CA THR A 211 -14.45 20.79 -2.13
C THR A 211 -14.75 21.17 -3.59
N ALA A 212 -13.79 21.77 -4.31
CA ALA A 212 -13.93 22.13 -5.72
C ALA A 212 -14.05 20.88 -6.62
N ALA A 213 -13.48 19.75 -6.21
CA ALA A 213 -13.53 18.50 -6.96
C ALA A 213 -14.95 17.91 -7.07
N ARG A 214 -15.91 18.33 -6.23
CA ARG A 214 -17.31 17.86 -6.26
C ARG A 214 -17.39 16.34 -6.38
N ALA A 215 -16.69 15.65 -5.51
CA ALA A 215 -16.69 14.19 -5.48
C ALA A 215 -18.04 13.67 -4.97
N GLU A 216 -18.46 12.53 -5.49
CA GLU A 216 -19.60 11.76 -4.98
C GLU A 216 -19.15 10.84 -3.84
N PHE A 217 -17.89 10.41 -3.87
CA PHE A 217 -17.25 9.63 -2.82
C PHE A 217 -15.94 10.27 -2.39
N VAL A 218 -15.72 10.34 -1.07
CA VAL A 218 -14.40 10.60 -0.50
C VAL A 218 -13.94 9.30 0.15
N ILE A 219 -12.85 8.74 -0.36
CA ILE A 219 -12.25 7.53 0.17
C ILE A 219 -11.04 7.94 1.00
N ALA A 220 -11.19 7.87 2.32
CA ALA A 220 -10.11 8.04 3.28
C ALA A 220 -9.38 6.70 3.42
N MET A 221 -8.14 6.65 2.93
CA MET A 221 -7.30 5.47 2.89
C MET A 221 -5.89 5.73 3.45
N PRO A 222 -5.73 6.26 4.68
CA PRO A 222 -4.43 6.70 5.15
C PRO A 222 -3.45 5.54 5.24
N CYS A 223 -2.21 5.79 4.83
CA CYS A 223 -1.19 4.75 4.84
C CYS A 223 -0.97 4.21 6.27
N GLY A 224 -0.93 2.88 6.39
CA GLY A 224 -0.67 2.21 7.67
C GLY A 224 -1.87 2.09 8.61
N TRP A 225 -3.08 2.52 8.21
CA TRP A 225 -4.30 2.40 9.02
C TRP A 225 -5.32 1.45 8.42
N ASP A 226 -6.05 0.77 9.31
CA ASP A 226 -7.24 -0.02 8.99
C ASP A 226 -8.45 0.89 8.71
N ALA A 227 -9.56 0.28 8.27
CA ALA A 227 -10.76 1.00 7.89
C ALA A 227 -11.43 1.73 9.05
N GLU A 228 -11.48 1.13 10.25
CA GLU A 228 -12.07 1.77 11.42
C GLU A 228 -11.29 3.02 11.83
N ARG A 229 -9.97 2.93 11.94
CA ARG A 229 -9.13 4.10 12.28
C ARG A 229 -9.20 5.16 11.20
N ALA A 230 -9.17 4.77 9.93
CA ALA A 230 -9.34 5.69 8.81
C ALA A 230 -10.65 6.48 8.91
N ALA A 231 -11.77 5.81 9.24
CA ALA A 231 -13.06 6.47 9.40
C ALA A 231 -13.11 7.42 10.61
N VAL A 232 -12.54 7.03 11.75
CA VAL A 232 -12.45 7.89 12.94
C VAL A 232 -11.69 9.18 12.66
N GLU A 233 -10.56 9.08 11.96
CA GLU A 233 -9.77 10.27 11.61
C GLU A 233 -10.44 11.10 10.51
N ALA A 234 -11.09 10.46 9.54
CA ALA A 234 -11.85 11.12 8.49
C ALA A 234 -13.07 11.91 9.02
N ALA A 235 -13.64 11.52 10.16
CA ALA A 235 -14.70 12.30 10.82
C ALA A 235 -14.27 13.74 11.14
N ARG A 236 -12.96 13.98 11.32
CA ARG A 236 -12.40 15.32 11.59
C ARG A 236 -12.40 16.23 10.37
N LEU A 237 -12.55 15.68 9.16
CA LEU A 237 -12.66 16.47 7.92
C LEU A 237 -13.98 17.25 7.87
N GLY A 238 -15.02 16.79 8.59
CA GLY A 238 -16.37 17.32 8.45
C GLY A 238 -17.00 16.95 7.10
N SER A 239 -18.10 17.62 6.75
CA SER A 239 -18.86 17.31 5.53
C SER A 239 -18.15 17.85 4.28
N VAL A 240 -18.09 17.03 3.24
CA VAL A 240 -17.54 17.38 1.93
C VAL A 240 -18.70 17.49 0.94
N GLY A 241 -19.47 18.58 1.02
CA GLY A 241 -20.70 18.73 0.25
C GLY A 241 -21.66 17.57 0.51
N ASP A 242 -22.16 16.94 -0.57
CA ASP A 242 -23.04 15.77 -0.51
C ASP A 242 -22.26 14.43 -0.65
N ALA A 243 -20.93 14.46 -0.61
CA ALA A 243 -20.10 13.28 -0.82
C ALA A 243 -20.27 12.25 0.30
N ARG A 244 -20.30 10.97 -0.06
CA ARG A 244 -20.22 9.87 0.91
C ARG A 244 -18.75 9.69 1.32
N VAL A 245 -18.45 9.96 2.59
CA VAL A 245 -17.10 9.76 3.14
C VAL A 245 -16.99 8.36 3.75
N LEU A 246 -15.97 7.61 3.32
CA LEU A 246 -15.73 6.22 3.73
C LEU A 246 -14.28 6.05 4.17
N GLY A 247 -14.07 5.45 5.34
CA GLY A 247 -12.77 4.92 5.74
C GLY A 247 -12.56 3.51 5.19
N VAL A 248 -11.39 3.24 4.62
CA VAL A 248 -10.99 1.91 4.13
C VAL A 248 -9.58 1.59 4.62
N ASP A 249 -9.21 0.31 4.61
CA ASP A 249 -7.87 -0.14 5.01
C ASP A 249 -6.82 0.30 3.97
N GLY A 250 -6.23 1.47 4.23
CA GLY A 250 -5.18 2.07 3.41
C GLY A 250 -3.93 1.21 3.39
N ALA A 251 -3.59 0.57 4.51
CA ALA A 251 -2.39 -0.24 4.65
C ALA A 251 -2.44 -1.47 3.73
N ALA A 252 -3.53 -2.22 3.76
CA ALA A 252 -3.67 -3.48 3.03
C ALA A 252 -3.86 -3.28 1.52
N PHE A 253 -4.73 -2.35 1.14
CA PHE A 253 -5.29 -2.34 -0.21
C PHE A 253 -4.82 -1.18 -1.08
N PHE A 254 -4.25 -0.12 -0.49
CA PHE A 254 -3.96 1.12 -1.21
C PHE A 254 -2.53 1.61 -1.09
N SER A 255 -1.76 1.18 -0.08
CA SER A 255 -0.40 1.69 0.18
C SER A 255 0.72 0.68 -0.14
N ARG A 256 0.39 -0.59 -0.32
CA ARG A 256 1.36 -1.67 -0.57
C ARG A 256 1.21 -2.15 -2.01
N PRO A 257 2.20 -1.94 -2.89
CA PRO A 257 2.12 -2.39 -4.28
C PRO A 257 2.38 -3.90 -4.40
N GLY A 258 1.47 -4.69 -3.84
CA GLY A 258 1.46 -6.15 -3.88
C GLY A 258 0.13 -6.70 -4.39
N PRO A 259 -0.10 -8.02 -4.28
CA PRO A 259 -1.28 -8.68 -4.84
C PRO A 259 -2.62 -8.10 -4.35
N ARG A 260 -2.67 -7.60 -3.10
CA ARG A 260 -3.88 -7.04 -2.48
C ARG A 260 -4.31 -5.68 -3.05
N LEU A 261 -3.54 -5.06 -3.93
CA LEU A 261 -4.06 -3.95 -4.76
C LEU A 261 -5.28 -4.38 -5.59
N VAL A 262 -5.33 -5.65 -6.04
CA VAL A 262 -6.49 -6.15 -6.77
C VAL A 262 -7.72 -6.26 -5.86
N ASP A 263 -7.51 -6.62 -4.59
CA ASP A 263 -8.59 -6.62 -3.59
C ASP A 263 -9.10 -5.19 -3.34
N GLY A 264 -8.20 -4.19 -3.37
CA GLY A 264 -8.55 -2.76 -3.34
C GLY A 264 -9.44 -2.32 -4.50
N VAL A 265 -9.15 -2.80 -5.72
CA VAL A 265 -10.02 -2.58 -6.89
C VAL A 265 -11.41 -3.17 -6.69
N GLU A 266 -11.49 -4.41 -6.21
CA GLU A 266 -12.76 -5.09 -5.95
C GLU A 266 -13.56 -4.37 -4.85
N LEU A 267 -12.90 -3.91 -3.79
CA LEU A 267 -13.52 -3.10 -2.73
C LEU A 267 -14.10 -1.80 -3.30
N LEU A 268 -13.31 -1.02 -4.05
CA LEU A 268 -13.79 0.21 -4.69
C LEU A 268 -14.97 -0.05 -5.63
N ALA A 269 -14.90 -1.11 -6.44
CA ALA A 269 -15.97 -1.46 -7.36
C ALA A 269 -17.26 -1.82 -6.63
N SER A 270 -17.18 -2.52 -5.49
CA SER A 270 -18.34 -2.81 -4.64
C SER A 270 -18.95 -1.57 -3.99
N ILE A 271 -18.14 -0.53 -3.73
CA ILE A 271 -18.61 0.74 -3.17
C ILE A 271 -19.36 1.55 -4.24
N PHE A 272 -18.78 1.63 -5.45
CA PHE A 272 -19.32 2.41 -6.55
C PHE A 272 -20.53 1.73 -7.20
N HIS A 273 -20.48 0.39 -7.30
CA HIS A 273 -21.43 -0.44 -8.04
C HIS A 273 -21.91 -1.65 -7.20
N PRO A 274 -22.57 -1.43 -6.04
CA PRO A 274 -22.92 -2.51 -5.10
C PRO A 274 -23.90 -3.55 -5.67
N ASN A 275 -24.60 -3.24 -6.76
CA ASN A 275 -25.49 -4.18 -7.46
C ASN A 275 -24.77 -5.03 -8.52
N ALA A 276 -23.53 -4.69 -8.88
CA ALA A 276 -22.75 -5.38 -9.91
C ALA A 276 -21.56 -6.15 -9.33
N VAL A 277 -20.94 -5.62 -8.28
CA VAL A 277 -19.74 -6.19 -7.65
C VAL A 277 -19.96 -6.34 -6.14
N SER A 278 -19.60 -7.50 -5.61
CA SER A 278 -19.58 -7.76 -4.16
C SER A 278 -18.21 -7.43 -3.57
N ALA A 279 -18.17 -6.95 -2.33
CA ALA A 279 -16.92 -6.68 -1.63
C ALA A 279 -16.13 -7.98 -1.40
N PRO A 280 -14.78 -7.94 -1.49
CA PRO A 280 -13.97 -9.11 -1.17
C PRO A 280 -14.00 -9.41 0.34
N ASP A 281 -13.81 -10.68 0.68
CA ASP A 281 -13.84 -11.15 2.07
C ASP A 281 -12.81 -10.40 2.94
N GLY A 282 -13.27 -9.84 4.06
CA GLY A 282 -12.41 -9.10 5.00
C GLY A 282 -12.09 -7.67 4.59
N ALA A 283 -12.44 -7.23 3.38
CA ALA A 283 -12.31 -5.84 2.98
C ALA A 283 -13.59 -5.07 3.34
N ILE A 284 -13.48 -4.16 4.31
CA ILE A 284 -14.61 -3.36 4.79
C ILE A 284 -14.45 -1.89 4.40
N ALA A 285 -15.58 -1.23 4.17
CA ALA A 285 -15.67 0.21 4.05
C ALA A 285 -16.56 0.74 5.17
N VAL A 286 -16.01 1.61 6.01
CA VAL A 286 -16.69 2.15 7.19
C VAL A 286 -17.24 3.53 6.85
N PRO A 287 -18.57 3.72 6.82
CA PRO A 287 -19.15 5.04 6.64
C PRO A 287 -18.76 5.98 7.77
N VAL A 288 -18.32 7.18 7.42
CA VAL A 288 -18.06 8.22 8.40
C VAL A 288 -19.39 8.89 8.74
N SER A 289 -19.78 8.79 10.02
CA SER A 289 -20.91 9.56 10.55
C SER A 289 -20.44 11.00 10.76
N ILE A 290 -20.96 11.91 9.95
CA ILE A 290 -20.66 13.35 10.00
C ILE A 290 -21.86 14.08 10.59
#